data_AF-A0ABC9VYK3-F1
#
_entry.id   AF-A0ABC9VYK3-F1
#
_cell.length_a   1.000
_cell.length_b   1.000
_cell.length_c   1.000
_cell.angle_alpha   90.00
_cell.angle_beta   90.00
_cell.angle_gamma   90.00
#
_symmetry.space_group_name_H-M   'P 1'
#
loop_
_entity.id
_entity.type
_entity.pdbx_description
1 polymer ?
#
loop_
_entity_poly.entity_id
_entity_poly.type
_entity_poly.pdbx_seq_one_letter_code
_entity_poly.pdbx_strand_id
1 'polypeptide(L)'
;MVEALKRKLLIVFAVLLLLSSAQAGLDPAGPKYTRASPEERLDPGDALFVEAIHTDADNFGIRIPVGHIDYFVNGGKDQPGCPRFISAVHHSLVEFHLQKKRNIVTSIEITFCSNSTKDTAKITIPKHQEMGKHLLAHRVPLCQINSVTLKYLPKNQFWRKDESSIVGKFCAAQLPLDSK
;
A
#
# COMPACT_ATOMS: atom_id res chain seq x y z
N MET A 1 -21.90 -19.45 -1.71
CA MET A 1 -21.30 -18.96 -2.97
C MET A 1 -20.97 -17.47 -2.89
N VAL A 2 -21.92 -16.60 -2.50
CA VAL A 2 -21.68 -15.15 -2.30
C VAL A 2 -20.72 -14.82 -1.14
N GLU A 3 -20.74 -15.62 -0.07
CA GLU A 3 -19.90 -15.39 1.12
C GLU A 3 -18.44 -15.83 0.96
N ALA A 4 -18.14 -16.71 0.00
CA ALA A 4 -16.78 -17.12 -0.34
C ALA A 4 -16.12 -16.07 -1.26
N LEU A 5 -16.86 -15.53 -2.23
CA LEU A 5 -16.40 -14.41 -3.07
C LEU A 5 -16.11 -13.16 -2.23
N LYS A 6 -16.91 -12.87 -1.20
CA LYS A 6 -16.69 -11.71 -0.30
C LYS A 6 -15.41 -11.85 0.56
N ARG A 7 -14.95 -13.07 0.85
CA ARG A 7 -13.70 -13.29 1.62
C ARG A 7 -12.46 -13.28 0.74
N LYS A 8 -12.57 -13.72 -0.52
CA LYS A 8 -11.49 -13.67 -1.52
C LYS A 8 -11.18 -12.25 -2.01
N LEU A 9 -12.14 -11.32 -1.88
CA LEU A 9 -12.01 -9.92 -2.32
C LEU A 9 -10.95 -9.09 -1.55
N LEU A 10 -10.59 -9.48 -0.32
CA LEU A 10 -9.72 -8.66 0.54
C LEU A 10 -8.22 -8.77 0.22
N ILE A 11 -7.81 -9.75 -0.59
CA ILE A 11 -6.40 -10.00 -0.92
C ILE A 11 -6.01 -9.35 -2.27
N VAL A 12 -6.98 -8.85 -3.03
CA VAL A 12 -6.74 -8.32 -4.37
C VAL A 12 -7.11 -6.84 -4.43
N PHE A 13 -6.18 -5.98 -4.05
CA PHE A 13 -6.23 -4.57 -4.44
C PHE A 13 -4.91 -4.16 -5.08
N ALA A 14 -4.84 -4.26 -6.42
CA ALA A 14 -4.50 -3.16 -7.34
C ALA A 14 -3.97 -3.67 -8.71
N VAL A 15 -4.83 -3.71 -9.73
CA VAL A 15 -4.78 -2.89 -10.97
C VAL A 15 -5.79 -3.50 -11.95
N LEU A 16 -6.57 -2.61 -12.56
CA LEU A 16 -7.88 -2.87 -13.16
C LEU A 16 -7.79 -3.05 -14.69
N LEU A 17 -8.51 -4.07 -15.19
CA LEU A 17 -9.07 -4.28 -16.54
C LEU A 17 -8.12 -4.53 -17.72
N LEU A 18 -8.14 -5.76 -18.25
CA LEU A 18 -8.62 -6.08 -19.61
C LEU A 18 -8.97 -7.59 -19.67
N LEU A 19 -10.21 -7.89 -20.09
CA LEU A 19 -10.86 -9.21 -20.24
C LEU A 19 -11.39 -9.83 -18.93
N SER A 20 -12.70 -10.06 -18.91
CA SER A 20 -13.54 -10.47 -17.78
C SER A 20 -13.32 -11.92 -17.32
N SER A 21 -12.07 -12.36 -17.20
CA SER A 21 -11.75 -13.75 -16.85
C SER A 21 -10.34 -14.00 -16.28
N ALA A 22 -9.49 -12.98 -16.16
CA ALA A 22 -8.16 -13.09 -15.56
C ALA A 22 -8.15 -12.48 -14.15
N GLN A 23 -7.77 -13.27 -13.15
CA GLN A 23 -7.65 -12.86 -11.75
C GLN A 23 -6.16 -12.74 -11.40
N ALA A 24 -5.71 -11.51 -11.08
CA ALA A 24 -4.39 -11.30 -10.50
C ALA A 24 -4.46 -11.41 -8.97
N GLY A 25 -3.56 -12.18 -8.36
CA GLY A 25 -3.32 -12.24 -6.92
C GLY A 25 -2.03 -11.51 -6.60
N LEU A 26 -2.11 -10.37 -5.91
CA LEU A 26 -0.93 -9.65 -5.45
C LEU A 26 -0.61 -10.03 -4.01
N ASP A 27 0.51 -10.68 -3.84
CA ASP A 27 1.07 -11.19 -2.59
C ASP A 27 0.03 -11.88 -1.71
N PRO A 28 -0.54 -13.01 -2.16
CA PRO A 28 -1.69 -13.60 -1.49
C PRO A 28 -1.35 -13.94 -0.04
N ALA A 29 -2.24 -13.64 0.90
CA ALA A 29 -1.92 -13.79 2.33
C ALA A 29 -1.55 -15.25 2.69
N GLY A 30 -0.41 -15.44 3.34
CA GLY A 30 0.10 -16.73 3.77
C GLY A 30 -0.43 -17.21 5.12
N PRO A 31 -0.45 -16.38 6.18
CA PRO A 31 -1.01 -16.74 7.46
C PRO A 31 -2.44 -17.25 7.32
N LYS A 32 -2.71 -18.44 7.88
CA LYS A 32 -3.94 -19.23 7.72
C LYS A 32 -4.14 -19.92 6.37
N TYR A 33 -3.77 -19.32 5.25
CA TYR A 33 -4.11 -19.86 3.92
C TYR A 33 -3.08 -20.83 3.33
N THR A 34 -1.82 -20.78 3.77
CA THR A 34 -0.76 -21.68 3.26
C THR A 34 -1.09 -23.16 3.48
N ARG A 35 -1.86 -23.49 4.52
CA ARG A 35 -2.33 -24.85 4.83
C ARG A 35 -3.83 -25.03 4.63
N ALA A 36 -4.51 -24.01 4.12
CA ALA A 36 -5.94 -24.07 3.87
C ALA A 36 -6.23 -24.90 2.62
N SER A 37 -7.43 -25.47 2.55
CA SER A 37 -7.86 -26.22 1.38
C SER A 37 -8.06 -25.28 0.18
N PRO A 38 -7.99 -25.78 -1.07
CA PRO A 38 -8.21 -24.97 -2.28
C PRO A 38 -9.48 -24.10 -2.25
N GLU A 39 -10.53 -24.57 -1.58
CA GLU A 39 -11.80 -23.85 -1.45
C GLU A 39 -11.69 -22.60 -0.55
N GLU A 40 -10.74 -22.60 0.39
CA GLU A 40 -10.52 -21.58 1.39
C GLU A 40 -9.40 -20.58 1.04
N ARG A 41 -8.61 -20.85 -0.01
CA ARG A 41 -7.52 -19.97 -0.48
C ARG A 41 -7.69 -19.59 -1.96
N LEU A 42 -6.77 -18.80 -2.48
CA LEU A 42 -6.65 -18.59 -3.92
C LEU A 42 -6.23 -19.92 -4.57
N ASP A 43 -6.88 -20.28 -5.67
CA ASP A 43 -6.61 -21.50 -6.41
C ASP A 43 -6.75 -21.26 -7.92
N PRO A 44 -6.04 -21.99 -8.80
CA PRO A 44 -6.19 -21.84 -10.24
C PRO A 44 -7.64 -22.05 -10.70
N GLY A 45 -8.42 -22.89 -10.02
CA GLY A 45 -9.83 -23.13 -10.35
C GLY A 45 -10.77 -21.94 -10.13
N ASP A 46 -10.32 -20.85 -9.50
CA ASP A 46 -11.15 -19.68 -9.19
C ASP A 46 -11.50 -18.80 -10.40
N ALA A 47 -10.76 -18.93 -11.51
CA ALA A 47 -10.99 -18.17 -12.75
C ALA A 47 -10.51 -18.95 -13.99
N LEU A 48 -10.79 -18.44 -15.21
CA LEU A 48 -10.23 -19.04 -16.43
C LEU A 48 -8.71 -18.95 -16.47
N PHE A 49 -8.15 -17.93 -15.83
CA PHE A 49 -6.72 -17.76 -15.66
C PHE A 49 -6.43 -16.99 -14.38
N VAL A 50 -5.43 -17.44 -13.63
CA VAL A 50 -5.03 -16.87 -12.34
C VAL A 50 -3.54 -16.64 -12.39
N GLU A 51 -3.13 -15.41 -12.18
CA GLU A 51 -1.72 -15.02 -12.12
C GLU A 51 -1.43 -14.55 -10.69
N ALA A 52 -0.44 -15.14 -10.03
CA ALA A 52 -0.06 -14.77 -8.68
C ALA A 52 1.34 -14.14 -8.68
N ILE A 53 1.52 -13.06 -7.92
CA ILE A 53 2.79 -12.38 -7.73
C ILE A 53 3.13 -12.46 -6.24
N HIS A 54 4.22 -13.12 -5.88
CA HIS A 54 4.68 -13.30 -4.52
C HIS A 54 5.86 -12.36 -4.26
N THR A 55 5.69 -11.45 -3.31
CA THR A 55 6.72 -10.46 -2.93
C THR A 55 7.19 -10.60 -1.49
N ASP A 56 6.48 -11.36 -0.66
CA ASP A 56 6.81 -11.57 0.76
C ASP A 56 6.42 -12.98 1.25
N ALA A 57 6.58 -14.00 0.40
CA ALA A 57 6.24 -15.39 0.72
C ALA A 57 7.05 -15.97 1.90
N ASP A 58 8.26 -15.46 2.19
CA ASP A 58 9.02 -15.87 3.37
C ASP A 58 8.51 -15.26 4.68
N ASN A 59 7.53 -14.35 4.63
CA ASN A 59 6.91 -13.71 5.79
C ASN A 59 5.37 -13.78 5.73
N PHE A 60 4.68 -12.75 5.22
CA PHE A 60 3.22 -12.63 5.26
C PHE A 60 2.51 -13.18 4.02
N GLY A 61 3.23 -13.40 2.91
CA GLY A 61 2.71 -13.99 1.68
C GLY A 61 2.59 -15.51 1.74
N ILE A 62 1.76 -16.07 0.88
CA ILE A 62 1.54 -17.52 0.74
C ILE A 62 2.77 -18.15 0.09
N ARG A 63 3.23 -19.25 0.70
CA ARG A 63 4.47 -19.93 0.32
C ARG A 63 4.32 -20.93 -0.81
N ILE A 64 3.08 -21.28 -1.13
CA ILE A 64 2.77 -22.28 -2.13
C ILE A 64 2.25 -21.58 -3.40
N PRO A 65 2.48 -22.16 -4.58
CA PRO A 65 1.84 -21.72 -5.80
C PRO A 65 0.32 -21.81 -5.67
N VAL A 66 -0.36 -20.79 -6.15
CA VAL A 66 -1.83 -20.65 -6.11
C VAL A 66 -2.42 -20.17 -7.44
N GLY A 67 -1.58 -19.82 -8.41
CA GLY A 67 -1.99 -19.43 -9.76
C GLY A 67 -1.75 -20.51 -10.81
N HIS A 68 -2.22 -20.22 -12.02
CA HIS A 68 -1.76 -20.90 -13.23
C HIS A 68 -0.31 -20.50 -13.56
N ILE A 69 0.05 -19.25 -13.22
CA ILE A 69 1.42 -18.73 -13.24
C ILE A 69 1.68 -18.02 -11.91
N ASP A 70 2.82 -18.32 -11.29
CA ASP A 70 3.25 -17.71 -10.03
C ASP A 70 4.64 -17.06 -10.22
N TYR A 71 4.72 -15.75 -10.00
CA TYR A 71 5.96 -14.98 -10.05
C TYR A 71 6.48 -14.73 -8.64
N PHE A 72 7.61 -15.33 -8.29
CA PHE A 72 8.31 -15.06 -7.04
C PHE A 72 9.33 -13.94 -7.25
N VAL A 73 8.88 -12.69 -7.14
CA VAL A 73 9.72 -11.52 -7.40
C VAL A 73 10.84 -11.48 -6.37
N ASN A 74 12.10 -11.37 -6.83
CA ASN A 74 13.28 -11.49 -5.97
C ASN A 74 13.28 -12.76 -5.09
N GLY A 75 12.70 -13.86 -5.60
CA GLY A 75 12.57 -15.13 -4.89
C GLY A 75 11.39 -15.19 -3.91
N GLY A 76 10.47 -14.21 -3.96
CA GLY A 76 9.34 -14.11 -3.04
C GLY A 76 9.76 -13.78 -1.61
N LYS A 77 10.85 -13.04 -1.46
CA LYS A 77 11.41 -12.60 -0.19
C LYS A 77 11.30 -11.10 -0.04
N ASP A 78 11.71 -10.56 1.11
CA ASP A 78 11.89 -9.13 1.34
C ASP A 78 12.38 -8.35 0.09
N GLN A 79 11.53 -7.47 -0.44
CA GLN A 79 11.85 -6.71 -1.64
C GLN A 79 12.90 -5.62 -1.35
N PRO A 80 13.87 -5.39 -2.26
CA PRO A 80 14.86 -4.34 -2.10
C PRO A 80 14.21 -2.96 -1.87
N GLY A 81 14.60 -2.27 -0.80
CA GLY A 81 14.02 -0.98 -0.42
C GLY A 81 12.85 -1.07 0.57
N CYS A 82 12.36 -2.28 0.86
CA CYS A 82 11.42 -2.53 1.96
C CYS A 82 12.17 -2.85 3.26
N PRO A 83 11.76 -2.33 4.44
CA PRO A 83 12.36 -2.71 5.71
C PRO A 83 12.09 -4.18 6.05
N ARG A 84 13.14 -4.98 6.32
CA ARG A 84 13.08 -6.43 6.68
C ARG A 84 12.17 -6.78 7.88
N PHE A 85 11.82 -5.79 8.68
CA PHE A 85 10.98 -5.95 9.86
C PHE A 85 9.75 -5.06 9.70
N ILE A 86 8.69 -5.59 9.09
CA ILE A 86 7.35 -5.08 9.32
C ILE A 86 6.96 -5.50 10.75
N SER A 87 7.53 -4.83 11.75
CA SER A 87 6.89 -4.68 13.06
C SER A 87 5.75 -3.65 13.00
N ALA A 88 5.53 -3.06 11.84
CA ALA A 88 4.41 -2.20 11.53
C ALA A 88 3.16 -3.05 11.23
N VAL A 89 2.39 -3.33 12.27
CA VAL A 89 1.15 -4.12 12.17
C VAL A 89 0.06 -3.40 11.37
N HIS A 90 0.17 -2.07 11.25
CA HIS A 90 -0.85 -1.24 10.62
C HIS A 90 -0.33 -0.55 9.37
N HIS A 91 -1.18 -0.56 8.35
CA HIS A 91 -0.94 0.16 7.10
C HIS A 91 -2.00 1.23 6.93
N SER A 92 -1.57 2.41 6.52
CA SER A 92 -2.47 3.50 6.19
C SER A 92 -2.14 4.08 4.82
N LEU A 93 -3.18 4.21 3.99
CA LEU A 93 -3.11 5.01 2.78
C LEU A 93 -3.11 6.47 3.20
N VAL A 94 -2.02 7.18 2.90
CA VAL A 94 -1.88 8.61 3.15
C VAL A 94 -1.95 9.37 1.84
N GLU A 95 -2.74 10.45 1.83
CA GLU A 95 -2.98 11.26 0.65
C GLU A 95 -2.81 12.74 0.98
N PHE A 96 -2.21 13.50 0.06
CA PHE A 96 -2.14 14.95 0.15
C PHE A 96 -2.61 15.59 -1.15
N HIS A 97 -3.62 16.45 -1.04
CA HIS A 97 -4.20 17.20 -2.15
C HIS A 97 -3.77 18.66 -2.07
N LEU A 98 -2.97 19.12 -3.03
CA LEU A 98 -2.62 20.52 -3.21
C LEU A 98 -3.89 21.33 -3.53
N GLN A 99 -3.98 22.55 -2.98
CA GLN A 99 -5.04 23.49 -3.35
C GLN A 99 -4.89 24.01 -4.78
N LYS A 100 -3.65 24.02 -5.31
CA LYS A 100 -3.32 24.46 -6.67
C LYS A 100 -2.20 23.61 -7.25
N LYS A 101 -2.29 23.27 -8.54
CA LYS A 101 -1.19 22.69 -9.33
C LYS A 101 0.06 23.52 -9.23
N ARG A 102 1.22 22.85 -9.20
CA ARG A 102 2.54 23.48 -9.21
C ARG A 102 3.36 22.98 -10.39
N ASN A 103 4.22 23.84 -10.93
CA ASN A 103 5.16 23.48 -12.01
C ASN A 103 6.49 22.91 -11.47
N ILE A 104 6.48 22.47 -10.21
CA ILE A 104 7.62 21.85 -9.54
C ILE A 104 7.19 20.53 -8.92
N VAL A 105 8.14 19.61 -8.79
CA VAL A 105 7.89 18.37 -8.04
C VAL A 105 7.85 18.75 -6.57
N THR A 106 6.77 18.38 -5.90
CA THR A 106 6.55 18.69 -4.49
C THR A 106 6.73 17.43 -3.67
N SER A 107 7.68 17.43 -2.74
CA SER A 107 7.88 16.32 -1.80
C SER A 107 7.44 16.74 -0.39
N ILE A 108 6.60 15.94 0.23
CA ILE A 108 6.09 16.16 1.58
C ILE A 108 6.43 14.93 2.42
N GLU A 109 7.14 15.14 3.51
CA GLU A 109 7.38 14.15 4.54
C GLU A 109 6.22 14.17 5.53
N ILE A 110 5.63 13.01 5.76
CA ILE A 110 4.48 12.81 6.64
C ILE A 110 4.95 11.94 7.78
N THR A 111 4.79 12.42 9.01
CA THR A 111 5.19 11.69 10.21
C THR A 111 3.99 11.50 11.12
N PHE A 112 3.63 10.25 11.36
CA PHE A 112 2.69 9.85 12.39
C PHE A 112 3.42 9.77 13.72
N CYS A 113 2.92 10.48 14.72
CA CYS A 113 3.48 10.51 16.06
C CYS A 113 2.48 9.89 17.03
N SER A 114 2.91 8.82 17.70
CA SER A 114 2.23 8.27 18.87
C SER A 114 3.04 8.58 20.14
N ASN A 115 2.56 8.12 21.30
CA ASN A 115 3.29 8.24 22.56
C ASN A 115 4.66 7.53 22.55
N SER A 116 4.80 6.46 21.77
CA SER A 116 5.97 5.56 21.83
C SER A 116 6.78 5.53 20.53
N THR A 117 6.18 5.90 19.41
CA THR A 117 6.76 5.68 18.07
C THR A 117 6.49 6.85 17.13
N LYS A 118 7.39 7.02 16.17
CA LYS A 118 7.23 7.96 15.06
C LYS A 118 7.51 7.20 13.77
N ASP A 119 6.52 7.18 12.88
CA ASP A 119 6.59 6.48 11.60
C ASP A 119 6.44 7.51 10.48
N THR A 120 7.30 7.43 9.46
CA THR A 120 7.43 8.48 8.43
C THR A 120 7.30 7.92 7.02
N ALA A 121 6.62 8.66 6.15
CA ALA A 121 6.53 8.41 4.72
C ALA A 121 6.84 9.68 3.91
N LYS A 122 7.32 9.50 2.68
CA LYS A 122 7.53 10.60 1.73
C LYS A 122 6.53 10.52 0.58
N ILE A 123 5.62 11.47 0.53
CA ILE A 123 4.76 11.68 -0.63
C ILE A 123 5.50 12.54 -1.66
N THR A 124 5.44 12.16 -2.93
CA THR A 124 5.93 12.97 -4.04
C THR A 124 4.79 13.26 -5.00
N ILE A 125 4.52 14.55 -5.24
CA ILE A 125 3.53 15.05 -6.18
C ILE A 125 4.28 15.54 -7.42
N PRO A 126 4.13 14.88 -8.58
CA PRO A 126 4.69 15.32 -9.85
C PRO A 126 4.21 16.72 -10.26
N LYS A 127 4.96 17.34 -11.18
CA LYS A 127 4.54 18.62 -11.79
C LYS A 127 3.16 18.49 -12.42
N HIS A 128 2.35 19.55 -12.32
CA HIS A 128 1.00 19.63 -12.88
C HIS A 128 -0.01 18.62 -12.32
N GLN A 129 0.35 17.88 -11.27
CA GLN A 129 -0.58 17.06 -10.50
C GLN A 129 -0.94 17.77 -9.20
N GLU A 130 -2.10 17.39 -8.63
CA GLU A 130 -2.61 17.97 -7.38
C GLU A 130 -2.60 16.96 -6.24
N MET A 131 -2.28 15.70 -6.50
CA MET A 131 -2.45 14.63 -5.54
C MET A 131 -1.20 13.77 -5.49
N GLY A 132 -0.77 13.45 -4.28
CA GLY A 132 0.18 12.37 -4.04
C GLY A 132 -0.40 11.41 -3.01
N LYS A 133 -0.12 10.13 -3.22
CA LYS A 133 -0.54 9.05 -2.33
C LYS A 133 0.69 8.23 -1.94
N HIS A 134 0.65 7.63 -0.75
CA HIS A 134 1.67 6.68 -0.33
C HIS A 134 1.10 5.71 0.70
N LEU A 135 1.70 4.53 0.79
CA LEU A 135 1.39 3.56 1.84
C LEU A 135 2.34 3.81 3.02
N LEU A 136 1.80 4.24 4.16
CA LEU A 136 2.57 4.39 5.39
C LEU A 136 2.33 3.17 6.27
N ALA A 137 3.40 2.41 6.53
CA ALA A 137 3.40 1.37 7.55
C ALA A 137 3.76 1.99 8.91
N HIS A 138 2.99 1.64 9.95
CA HIS A 138 3.16 2.17 11.31
C HIS A 138 2.78 1.15 12.39
N ARG A 139 3.23 1.37 13.63
CA ARG A 139 3.22 0.34 14.69
C ARG A 139 1.96 0.31 15.57
N VAL A 140 1.16 1.36 15.56
CA VAL A 140 -0.02 1.50 16.44
C VAL A 140 -1.25 1.82 15.60
N PRO A 141 -2.48 1.44 15.98
CA PRO A 141 -3.65 1.75 15.16
C PRO A 141 -3.84 3.28 14.98
N LEU A 142 -4.53 3.71 13.93
CA LEU A 142 -4.73 5.14 13.64
C LEU A 142 -5.33 5.92 14.82
N CYS A 143 -6.18 5.29 15.64
CA CYS A 143 -6.77 5.89 16.84
C CYS A 143 -5.76 6.21 17.96
N GLN A 144 -4.56 5.62 17.93
CA GLN A 144 -3.47 5.89 18.87
C GLN A 144 -2.44 6.89 18.33
N ILE A 145 -2.66 7.44 17.13
CA ILE A 145 -1.82 8.50 16.60
C ILE A 145 -2.26 9.83 17.22
N ASN A 146 -1.38 10.39 18.06
CA ASN A 146 -1.63 11.64 18.78
C ASN A 146 -1.56 12.85 17.85
N SER A 147 -0.65 12.83 16.87
CA SER A 147 -0.46 13.94 15.94
C SER A 147 0.15 13.50 14.62
N VAL A 148 -0.11 14.28 13.58
CA VAL A 148 0.50 14.11 12.25
C VAL A 148 1.28 15.37 11.92
N THR A 149 2.55 15.21 11.57
CA THR A 149 3.43 16.30 11.13
C THR A 149 3.62 16.22 9.62
N LEU A 150 3.44 17.36 8.94
CA LEU A 150 3.68 17.50 7.51
C LEU A 150 4.86 18.46 7.29
N LYS A 151 5.92 17.98 6.66
CA LYS A 151 7.13 18.76 6.39
C LYS A 151 7.38 18.82 4.88
N TYR A 152 7.35 20.03 4.33
CA TYR A 152 7.76 20.24 2.95
C TYR A 152 9.27 20.05 2.78
N LEU A 153 9.69 19.28 1.78
CA LEU A 153 11.07 19.03 1.41
C LEU A 153 11.40 19.72 0.06
N PRO A 154 11.92 20.96 0.07
CA PRO A 154 12.29 21.66 -1.17
C PRO A 154 13.52 21.01 -1.82
N LYS A 155 13.55 20.97 -3.16
CA LYS A 155 14.68 20.38 -3.91
C LYS A 155 15.93 21.25 -3.99
N ASN A 156 15.81 22.58 -4.01
CA ASN A 156 16.94 23.52 -4.13
C ASN A 156 16.72 24.74 -3.25
N GLN A 157 17.67 25.02 -2.37
CA GLN A 157 17.62 26.04 -1.33
C GLN A 157 18.28 27.36 -1.79
N PHE A 158 18.06 27.77 -3.03
CA PHE A 158 18.60 29.02 -3.57
C PHE A 158 17.46 29.95 -3.99
N TRP A 159 17.10 30.83 -3.04
CA TRP A 159 16.31 32.06 -3.19
C TRP A 159 15.00 31.98 -4.00
N ARG A 160 13.89 31.60 -3.35
CA ARG A 160 12.55 32.17 -3.59
C ARG A 160 11.75 32.20 -2.28
N LYS A 161 11.46 33.40 -1.79
CA LYS A 161 10.77 33.63 -0.51
C LYS A 161 9.25 33.39 -0.59
N ASP A 162 8.69 33.36 -1.80
CA ASP A 162 7.25 33.57 -2.01
C ASP A 162 6.44 32.28 -2.29
N GLU A 163 7.07 31.10 -2.24
CA GLU A 163 6.39 29.82 -2.53
C GLU A 163 6.70 28.72 -1.49
N SER A 164 7.10 29.13 -0.28
CA SER A 164 7.57 28.26 0.80
C SER A 164 6.44 27.53 1.55
N SER A 165 5.21 28.03 1.48
CA SER A 165 4.05 27.38 2.07
C SER A 165 3.33 26.50 1.05
N ILE A 166 2.95 25.31 1.48
CA ILE A 166 2.08 24.41 0.75
C ILE A 166 0.76 24.36 1.50
N VAL A 167 -0.33 24.66 0.79
CA VAL A 167 -1.67 24.58 1.34
C VAL A 167 -2.41 23.46 0.61
N GLY A 168 -3.11 22.64 1.37
CA GLY A 168 -3.78 21.46 0.86
C GLY A 168 -4.61 20.72 1.90
N LYS A 169 -5.19 19.60 1.51
CA LYS A 169 -5.93 18.68 2.37
C LYS A 169 -5.12 17.41 2.55
N PHE A 170 -4.97 16.99 3.81
CA PHE A 170 -4.36 15.72 4.16
C PHE A 170 -5.45 14.71 4.53
N CYS A 171 -5.33 13.49 4.03
CA CYS A 171 -6.22 12.39 4.37
C CYS A 171 -5.39 11.15 4.73
N ALA A 172 -5.87 10.37 5.69
CA ALA A 172 -5.32 9.07 6.03
C ALA A 172 -6.47 8.07 6.22
N ALA A 173 -6.31 6.87 5.70
CA ALA A 173 -7.26 5.78 5.87
C ALA A 173 -6.52 4.50 6.24
N GLN A 174 -7.05 3.75 7.21
CA GLN A 174 -6.49 2.44 7.56
C GLN A 174 -6.86 1.42 6.48
N LEU A 175 -5.90 0.56 6.14
CA LEU A 175 -6.12 -0.55 5.21
C LEU A 175 -6.38 -1.86 5.98
N PRO A 176 -7.23 -2.76 5.45
CA PRO A 176 -7.98 -2.63 4.20
C PRO A 176 -9.12 -1.59 4.31
N LEU A 177 -9.42 -0.89 3.22
CA LEU A 177 -10.54 0.06 3.19
C LEU A 177 -11.83 -0.77 3.31
N ASP A 178 -12.56 -0.61 4.43
CA ASP A 178 -13.85 -1.27 4.60
C ASP A 178 -14.80 -0.85 3.46
N SER A 179 -15.07 -1.75 2.51
CA SER A 179 -16.16 -1.56 1.55
C SER A 179 -17.47 -1.93 2.24
N LYS A 180 -18.22 -0.94 2.69
CA LYS A 180 -19.64 -1.16 3.01
C LYS A 180 -20.45 -1.39 1.75
#